data_AF-A0AAW1RKT6-F1
#
_entry.id   AF-A0AAW1RKT6-F1
#
_cell.length_a   1.000
_cell.length_b   1.000
_cell.length_c   1.000
_cell.angle_alpha   90.00
_cell.angle_beta   90.00
_cell.angle_gamma   90.00
#
_symmetry.space_group_name_H-M   'P 1'
#
loop_
_entity.id
_entity.type
_entity.pdbx_description
1 polymer ?
#
loop_
_entity_poly.entity_id
_entity_poly.type
_entity_poly.pdbx_seq_one_letter_code
_entity_poly.pdbx_strand_id
1 'polypeptide(L)' 'MKEAATETSRRPSKPRSGACCSELPKDYGQDLLMFGGYTEDESMNREATNETWLFSLAEDLWSKVTCKSSDIPR' A
#
# COMPACT_ATOMS: atom_id res chain seq x y z
N MET A 1 27.70 2.84 3.77
CA MET A 1 26.52 2.90 4.65
C MET A 1 25.44 3.62 3.88
N LYS A 2 24.31 2.97 3.57
CA LYS A 2 23.17 3.63 2.92
C LYS A 2 22.02 3.57 3.91
N GLU A 3 21.78 4.67 4.61
CA GLU A 3 20.51 4.89 5.33
C GLU A 3 19.40 4.94 4.28
N ALA A 4 18.53 3.94 4.31
CA ALA A 4 17.25 4.01 3.61
C ALA A 4 16.28 4.73 4.55
N ALA A 5 15.97 5.98 4.19
CA ALA A 5 15.04 6.83 4.91
C ALA A 5 13.70 6.09 5.11
N THR A 6 13.35 5.92 6.39
CA THR A 6 12.10 5.32 6.83
C THR A 6 10.97 6.30 6.59
N GLU A 7 10.15 6.06 5.56
CA GLU A 7 8.99 6.89 5.20
C GLU A 7 7.92 6.74 6.29
N THR A 8 7.74 7.79 7.10
CA THR A 8 6.83 7.89 8.23
C THR A 8 5.38 8.10 7.75
N SER A 9 4.75 7.07 7.21
CA SER A 9 3.29 6.95 7.28
C SER A 9 2.89 5.48 7.35
N ARG A 10 2.39 5.05 8.51
CA ARG A 10 1.85 3.70 8.76
C ARG A 10 0.44 3.52 8.19
N ARG A 11 0.08 4.27 7.14
CA ARG A 11 -1.22 4.23 6.45
C ARG A 11 -1.15 4.90 5.08
N PRO A 12 -2.05 4.51 4.15
CA PRO A 12 -2.29 5.23 2.90
C PRO A 12 -2.34 6.74 3.10
N SER A 13 -1.59 7.48 2.29
CA SER A 13 -1.38 8.93 2.44
C SER A 13 -2.65 9.75 2.24
N LYS A 14 -3.56 9.30 1.38
CA LYS A 14 -4.86 9.92 1.09
C LYS A 14 -5.95 8.85 0.96
N PRO A 15 -7.22 9.20 1.29
CA PRO A 15 -8.38 8.40 0.89
C PRO A 15 -8.36 8.13 -0.61
N ARG A 16 -8.80 6.94 -1.00
CA ARG A 16 -8.76 6.49 -2.40
C ARG A 16 -10.05 5.78 -2.79
N SER A 17 -10.37 5.85 -4.08
CA SER A 17 -11.49 5.16 -4.70
C SER A 17 -11.01 4.28 -5.85
N GLY A 18 -11.79 3.26 -6.21
CA GLY A 18 -11.47 2.35 -7.32
C GLY A 18 -10.22 1.50 -7.10
N ALA A 19 -9.74 1.38 -5.86
CA ALA A 19 -8.66 0.46 -5.51
C ALA A 19 -9.16 -0.98 -5.54
N CYS A 20 -8.25 -1.92 -5.81
CA CYS A 20 -8.51 -3.34 -5.66
C CYS A 20 -8.00 -3.81 -4.30
N CYS A 21 -8.74 -4.70 -3.65
CA CYS A 21 -8.28 -5.39 -2.44
C CYS A 21 -8.44 -6.90 -2.58
N SER A 22 -7.51 -7.65 -2.00
CA SER A 22 -7.57 -9.11 -1.89
C SER A 22 -7.26 -9.51 -0.47
N GLU A 23 -8.00 -10.50 0.04
CA GLU A 23 -7.65 -11.21 1.26
C GLU A 23 -6.41 -12.08 1.01
N LEU A 24 -5.57 -12.19 2.03
CA LEU A 24 -4.38 -13.04 2.05
C LEU A 24 -4.61 -14.26 2.95
N PRO A 25 -3.88 -15.37 2.73
CA PRO A 25 -3.99 -16.55 3.59
C PRO A 25 -3.67 -16.21 5.05
N LYS A 26 -4.41 -16.84 5.98
CA LYS A 26 -4.30 -16.58 7.43
C LYS A 26 -2.89 -16.73 7.99
N ASP A 27 -2.07 -17.60 7.40
CA ASP A 27 -0.71 -17.87 7.86
C ASP A 27 0.34 -16.89 7.27
N TYR A 28 -0.08 -15.93 6.44
CA TYR A 28 0.82 -14.97 5.79
C TYR A 28 1.26 -13.84 6.74
N GLY A 29 0.57 -13.65 7.87
CA GLY A 29 0.85 -12.61 8.86
C GLY A 29 0.35 -11.21 8.49
N GLN A 30 -0.20 -11.04 7.29
CA GLN A 30 -0.97 -9.87 6.85
C GLN A 30 -2.29 -10.38 6.28
N ASP A 31 -3.37 -9.62 6.45
CA ASP A 31 -4.72 -10.08 6.16
C ASP A 31 -5.23 -9.56 4.82
N LEU A 32 -4.84 -8.33 4.43
CA LEU A 32 -5.32 -7.70 3.21
C LEU A 32 -4.16 -7.11 2.40
N LEU A 33 -4.24 -7.29 1.09
CA LEU A 33 -3.45 -6.57 0.09
C LEU A 33 -4.36 -5.56 -0.62
N MET A 34 -3.97 -4.29 -0.64
CA MET A 34 -4.64 -3.23 -1.40
C MET A 34 -3.66 -2.61 -2.39
N PHE A 35 -4.08 -2.43 -3.63
CA PHE A 35 -3.23 -1.80 -4.65
C PHE A 35 -4.04 -0.94 -5.61
N GLY A 36 -3.37 0.07 -6.16
CA GLY A 36 -3.94 0.92 -7.19
C GLY A 36 -5.02 1.88 -6.68
N GLY A 37 -5.94 2.19 -7.59
CA GLY A 37 -7.00 3.18 -7.40
C GLY A 37 -6.56 4.59 -7.75
N TYR A 38 -7.37 5.57 -7.36
CA TYR A 38 -7.06 6.98 -7.51
C TYR A 38 -7.37 7.74 -6.22
N THR A 39 -6.57 8.77 -5.98
CA THR A 39 -6.82 9.76 -4.93
C THR A 39 -7.45 10.99 -5.54
N GLU A 40 -8.24 11.73 -4.77
CA GLU A 40 -8.92 12.93 -5.22
C GLU A 40 -8.50 14.10 -4.30
N ASP A 41 -8.22 15.26 -4.88
CA ASP A 41 -7.94 16.49 -4.14
C ASP A 41 -9.23 17.26 -3.82
N GLU A 42 -9.11 18.37 -3.08
CA GLU A 42 -10.25 19.23 -2.72
C GLU A 42 -10.94 19.87 -3.95
N SER A 43 -10.25 19.91 -5.09
CA SER A 43 -10.74 20.43 -6.37
C SER A 43 -11.32 19.35 -7.27
N MET A 44 -11.55 18.13 -6.75
CA MET A 44 -12.07 16.98 -7.48
C MET A 44 -11.14 16.47 -8.61
N ASN A 45 -9.86 16.82 -8.59
CA ASN A 45 -8.89 16.26 -9.55
C ASN A 45 -8.47 14.87 -9.09
N ARG A 46 -8.51 13.92 -10.03
CA ARG A 46 -8.16 12.52 -9.78
C ARG A 46 -6.75 12.24 -10.24
N GLU A 47 -5.97 11.65 -9.33
CA GLU A 47 -4.63 11.16 -9.61
C GLU A 47 -4.59 9.65 -9.37
N ALA A 48 -4.23 8.89 -10.41
CA ALA A 48 -4.01 7.46 -10.27
C ALA A 48 -2.77 7.20 -9.40
N THR A 49 -2.85 6.19 -8.53
CA THR A 49 -1.73 5.80 -7.66
C THR A 49 -1.31 4.37 -7.96
N ASN A 50 0.00 4.13 -7.97
CA ASN A 50 0.60 2.79 -8.08
C ASN A 50 1.09 2.27 -6.72
N GLU A 51 0.60 2.85 -5.62
CA GLU A 51 0.94 2.35 -4.29
C GLU A 51 0.28 1.00 -4.01
N THR A 52 1.04 0.15 -3.32
CA THR A 52 0.59 -1.14 -2.79
C THR A 52 0.78 -1.14 -1.28
N TRP A 53 -0.24 -1.63 -0.57
CA TRP A 53 -0.31 -1.62 0.88
C TRP A 53 -0.77 -2.98 1.40
N LEU A 54 -0.18 -3.40 2.51
CA LEU A 54 -0.61 -4.54 3.31
C LEU A 54 -1.27 -4.04 4.58
N PHE A 55 -2.28 -4.75 5.06
CA PHE A 55 -2.95 -4.46 6.32
C PHE A 55 -3.02 -5.71 7.20
N SER A 56 -2.73 -5.53 8.48
CA SER A 56 -2.94 -6.53 9.53
C SER A 56 -4.15 -6.15 10.38
N LEU A 57 -5.14 -7.04 10.45
CA LEU A 57 -6.31 -6.93 11.31
C LEU A 57 -5.95 -7.11 12.80
N ALA A 58 -4.97 -7.98 13.08
CA ALA A 58 -4.54 -8.26 14.45
C ALA A 58 -3.82 -7.05 15.09
N GLU A 59 -3.01 -6.36 14.30
CA GLU A 59 -2.21 -5.22 14.77
C GLU A 59 -2.88 -3.86 14.49
N ASP A 60 -3.89 -3.81 13.62
CA ASP A 60 -4.49 -2.58 13.08
C ASP A 60 -3.43 -1.66 12.44
N LEU A 61 -2.55 -2.26 11.63
CA LEU A 61 -1.40 -1.57 11.04
C LEU A 61 -1.35 -1.74 9.53
N TRP A 62 -1.03 -0.65 8.84
CA TRP A 62 -0.70 -0.69 7.42
C TRP A 62 0.80 -0.63 7.19
N SER A 63 1.25 -1.40 6.19
CA SER A 63 2.63 -1.44 5.72
C SER A 63 2.67 -1.16 4.22
N LYS A 64 3.45 -0.15 3.80
CA LYS A 64 3.66 0.16 2.38
C LYS A 64 4.60 -0.87 1.76
N VAL A 65 4.17 -1.47 0.65
CA VAL A 65 5.01 -2.40 -0.11
C VAL A 65 5.83 -1.61 -1.10
N THR A 66 7.15 -1.78 -1.04
CA THR A 66 8.07 -1.26 -2.05
C THR A 66 8.81 -2.45 -2.65
N CYS A 67 8.48 -2.79 -3.90
CA CYS A 67 9.23 -3.79 -4.65
C CYS A 67 10.24 -3.07 -5.53
N LYS A 68 11.51 -3.46 -5.46
CA LYS A 68 12.48 -3.02 -6.48
C LYS A 68 12.34 -3.92 -7.69
N SER A 69 12.55 -3.40 -8.89
CA SER A 69 12.43 -4.21 -10.12
C SER A 69 13.38 -5.41 -10.16
N SER A 70 14.44 -5.42 -9.33
CA SER A 70 15.35 -6.54 -9.14
C SER A 70 14.73 -7.72 -8.41
N ASP A 71 13.68 -7.47 -7.61
CA ASP A 71 13.12 -8.43 -6.67
C ASP A 71 11.95 -9.22 -7.30
N ILE A 72 11.54 -8.83 -8.51
CA ILE A 72 10.49 -9.48 -9.29
C ILE A 72 11.17 -10.54 -10.18
N PRO A 73 10.99 -11.84 -9.93
CA PRO A 73 11.53 -12.88 -10.79
C PRO A 73 10.98 -12.72 -12.21
N ARG A 74 11.86 -12.73 -13.21
CA ARG A 74 11.50 -12.68 -14.63
C ARG A 74 11.46 -14.08 -15.25
#